data_AF-A0A556C5F0-F1
#
_entry.id   AF-A0A556C5F0-F1
#
_cell.length_a   1.000
_cell.length_b   1.000
_cell.length_c   1.000
_cell.angle_alpha   90.00
_cell.angle_beta   90.00
_cell.angle_gamma   90.00
#
_symmetry.space_group_name_H-M   'P 1'
#
loop_
_entity.id
_entity.type
_entity.pdbx_description
1 polymer ?
#
loop_
_entity_poly.entity_id
_entity_poly.type
_entity_poly.pdbx_seq_one_letter_code
_entity_poly.pdbx_strand_id
1 'polypeptide(L)' 'MKQYKPKEFSEMLNVSVKTLQRWDNQGVLPAYRNPKGRRYYTEERYKKYMGMQEE' A
#
# COMPACT_ATOMS: atom_id res chain seq x y z
N MET A 1 8.33 8.13 8.89
CA MET A 1 7.60 7.36 7.86
C MET A 1 7.75 5.88 8.11
N LYS A 2 6.67 5.21 8.55
CA LYS A 2 6.66 3.74 8.68
C LYS A 2 6.42 3.13 7.30
N GLN A 3 7.31 2.22 6.89
CA GLN A 3 7.21 1.48 5.65
C GLN A 3 6.71 0.07 5.95
N TYR A 4 5.78 -0.40 5.13
CA TYR A 4 5.19 -1.73 5.24
C TYR A 4 5.54 -2.57 4.03
N LYS A 5 5.88 -3.84 4.28
CA LYS A 5 5.93 -4.85 3.22
C LYS A 5 4.51 -5.14 2.73
N PRO A 6 4.34 -5.63 1.50
CA PRO A 6 3.02 -5.96 0.97
C PRO A 6 2.23 -6.94 1.86
N LYS A 7 2.92 -7.84 2.56
CA LYS A 7 2.28 -8.78 3.50
C LYS A 7 1.68 -8.04 4.71
N GLU A 8 2.49 -7.26 5.42
CA GLU A 8 2.05 -6.48 6.58
C GLU A 8 0.91 -5.52 6.21
N PHE A 9 1.04 -4.88 5.04
CA PHE A 9 0.03 -3.95 4.56
C PHE A 9 -1.29 -4.65 4.19
N SER A 10 -1.22 -5.87 3.67
CA SER A 10 -2.40 -6.67 3.34
C SER A 10 -3.16 -7.11 4.59
N GLU A 11 -2.43 -7.45 5.66
CA GLU A 11 -3.00 -7.80 6.96
C GLU A 11 -3.69 -6.60 7.60
N MET A 12 -3.10 -5.40 7.53
CA MET A 12 -3.74 -4.16 8.02
C MET A 12 -5.06 -3.84 7.31
N LEU A 13 -5.11 -4.06 6.00
CA LEU A 13 -6.30 -3.81 5.18
C LEU A 13 -7.30 -4.97 5.19
N ASN A 14 -6.97 -6.09 5.86
CA ASN A 14 -7.72 -7.33 5.81
C ASN A 14 -8.02 -7.82 4.37
N VAL A 15 -7.04 -7.67 3.48
CA VAL A 15 -7.12 -8.12 2.08
C VAL A 15 -5.97 -9.09 1.78
N SER A 16 -6.07 -9.82 0.67
CA SER A 16 -4.94 -10.65 0.22
C SER A 16 -3.82 -9.81 -0.40
N VAL A 17 -2.57 -10.28 -0.31
CA VAL A 17 -1.44 -9.67 -1.04
C VAL A 17 -1.70 -9.61 -2.55
N LYS A 18 -2.43 -10.59 -3.11
CA LYS A 18 -2.82 -10.60 -4.53
C LYS A 18 -3.77 -9.43 -4.85
N THR A 19 -4.68 -9.09 -3.94
CA THR A 19 -5.55 -7.93 -4.07
C THR A 19 -4.74 -6.65 -4.14
N LEU A 20 -3.76 -6.47 -3.24
CA LEU A 20 -2.85 -5.33 -3.29
C LEU A 20 -2.06 -5.25 -4.60
N GLN A 21 -1.58 -6.38 -5.11
CA GLN A 21 -0.87 -6.42 -6.40
C GLN A 21 -1.79 -6.05 -7.57
N ARG A 22 -3.06 -6.47 -7.54
CA ARG A 22 -4.05 -6.06 -8.55
C ARG A 22 -4.31 -4.56 -8.50
N TRP A 23 -4.50 -4.00 -7.30
CA TRP A 23 -4.70 -2.56 -7.14
C TRP A 23 -3.49 -1.73 -7.59
N ASP A 24 -2.28 -2.22 -7.34
CA ASP A 24 -1.04 -1.63 -7.84
C ASP A 24 -1.00 -1.66 -9.39
N ASN A 25 -1.34 -2.79 -10.01
CA ASN A 25 -1.39 -2.91 -11.47
C ASN A 25 -2.53 -2.08 -12.10
N GLN A 26 -3.64 -1.90 -11.40
CA GLN A 26 -4.80 -1.11 -11.84
C GLN A 26 -4.65 0.38 -11.54
N GLY A 27 -3.64 0.79 -10.78
CA GLY A 27 -3.44 2.18 -10.37
C GLY A 27 -4.36 2.67 -9.25
N VAL A 28 -5.16 1.79 -8.64
CA VAL A 28 -6.06 2.11 -7.51
C VAL A 28 -5.26 2.43 -6.25
N LEU A 29 -4.24 1.61 -5.96
CA LEU A 29 -3.33 1.79 -4.84
C LEU A 29 -1.89 1.48 -5.30
N PRO A 30 -1.23 2.41 -6.01
CA PRO A 30 0.09 2.17 -6.57
C PRO A 30 1.14 2.05 -5.46
N ALA A 31 1.93 0.97 -5.51
CA ALA A 31 3.00 0.70 -4.56
C ALA A 31 4.28 1.46 -4.93
N TYR A 32 5.03 1.91 -3.93
CA TYR A 32 6.36 2.43 -4.18
C TYR A 32 7.35 1.30 -4.46
N ARG A 33 8.40 1.63 -5.22
CA ARG A 33 9.47 0.69 -5.57
C ARG A 33 10.77 1.17 -4.96
N ASN A 34 11.47 0.26 -4.30
CA ASN A 34 12.83 0.54 -3.87
C ASN A 34 13.79 0.45 -5.08
N PRO A 35 15.06 0.86 -4.95
CA PRO A 35 16.03 0.73 -6.04
C PRO A 35 16.23 -0.70 -6.57
N LYS A 36 15.82 -1.71 -5.79
CA LYS A 36 15.81 -3.14 -6.17
C LYS A 36 14.48 -3.60 -6.78
N GLY A 37 13.55 -2.69 -7.09
CA GLY A 37 12.25 -2.98 -7.70
C GLY A 37 11.19 -3.60 -6.78
N ARG A 38 11.45 -3.75 -5.47
CA ARG A 38 10.52 -4.36 -4.52
C ARG A 38 9.44 -3.36 -4.08
N ARG A 39 8.20 -3.86 -3.98
CA ARG A 39 7.02 -3.10 -3.52
C ARG A 39 7.12 -2.78 -2.03
N TYR A 40 6.83 -1.55 -1.67
CA TYR A 40 6.59 -1.14 -0.29
C TYR A 40 5.45 -0.12 -0.23
N TYR A 41 4.79 -0.05 0.92
CA TYR A 41 3.71 0.88 1.21
C TYR A 41 4.07 1.79 2.38
N THR A 42 3.44 2.96 2.46
CA THR A 42 3.62 3.90 3.56
C THR A 42 2.29 4.16 4.25
N GLU A 43 2.34 4.45 5.55
CA GLU A 43 1.15 4.77 6.35
C GLU A 43 0.40 5.99 5.82
N GLU A 44 1.13 7.00 5.34
CA GLU A 44 0.54 8.22 4.77
C GLU A 44 -0.31 7.92 3.53
N ARG A 45 0.17 7.01 2.66
CA ARG A 45 -0.58 6.53 1.49
C ARG A 45 -1.88 5.85 1.91
N TYR A 46 -1.82 5.05 2.97
CA TYR A 46 -3.00 4.39 3.53
C TYR A 46 -4.02 5.43 4.01
N LYS A 47 -3.61 6.38 4.84
CA LYS A 47 -4.49 7.44 5.35
C LYS A 47 -5.12 8.23 4.22
N LYS A 48 -4.33 8.59 3.20
CA LYS A 48 -4.82 9.27 2.00
C LYS A 48 -5.83 8.43 1.21
N TYR A 49 -5.56 7.13 1.03
CA TYR A 49 -6.47 6.23 0.31
C TYR A 49 -7.79 5.99 1.06
N MET A 50 -7.71 5.84 2.38
CA MET A 50 -8.89 5.64 3.25
C MET A 50 -9.70 6.91 3.47
N GLY A 51 -9.32 8.04 2.88
CA GLY A 51 -9.98 9.33 3.11
C GLY A 51 -9.84 9.82 4.56
N MET A 52 -8.87 9.29 5.32
CA MET A 52 -8.57 9.70 6.70
C MET A 52 -7.71 10.97 6.74
N GLN A 53 -7.86 11.85 5.75
CA GLN A 53 -7.36 13.21 5.87
C GLN A 53 -8.33 13.93 6.81
N GLU A 54 -7.98 14.00 8.09
CA GLU A 54 -8.46 15.10 8.93
C GLU A 54 -8.03 16.39 8.24
N GLU A 55 -8.99 17.32 8.06
CA GLU A 55 -8.77 18.68 7.61
C GLU A 55 -7.73 19.43 8.47
#